data_AF-A0A947SAM2-F1
#
_entry.id   AF-A0A947SAM2-F1
#
_cell.length_a   1.000
_cell.length_b   1.000
_cell.length_c   1.000
_cell.angle_alpha   90.00
_cell.angle_beta   90.00
_cell.angle_gamma   90.00
#
_symmetry.space_group_name_H-M   'P 1'
#
loop_
_entity.id
_entity.type
_entity.pdbx_description
1 polymer ?
#
loop_
_entity_poly.entity_id
_entity_poly.type
_entity_poly.pdbx_seq_one_letter_code
_entity_poly.pdbx_strand_id
1 'polypeptide(L)'
;MSDKIDQLIINSTYQEPKNYWSYERESRSFSCKDGRRPAGYIIASEKSKAFDDPGIFIELPLVNKIRSRVNAWPQGRVSGGLLELPNGD
;
A
#
# COMPACT_ATOMS: atom_id res chain seq x y z
N MET A 1 -10.35 22.76 12.48
CA MET A 1 -8.90 22.71 12.74
C MET A 1 -8.23 22.57 11.40
N SER A 2 -7.19 23.35 11.12
CA SER A 2 -6.42 23.18 9.89
C SER A 2 -5.73 21.82 9.97
N ASP A 3 -6.13 20.85 9.14
CA ASP A 3 -5.49 19.53 9.08
C ASP A 3 -4.09 19.67 8.48
N LYS A 4 -3.16 20.14 9.30
CA LYS A 4 -1.75 20.25 8.94
C LYS A 4 -1.17 18.84 8.90
N ILE A 5 -0.54 18.51 7.78
CA ILE A 5 0.21 17.26 7.67
C ILE A 5 1.48 17.44 8.49
N ASP A 6 1.50 16.84 9.69
CA ASP A 6 2.65 16.93 10.59
C ASP A 6 3.83 16.07 10.10
N GLN A 7 3.54 14.96 9.40
CA GLN A 7 4.55 14.02 8.91
C GLN A 7 4.15 13.40 7.56
N LEU A 8 5.03 13.55 6.56
CA LEU A 8 4.80 13.00 5.21
C LEU A 8 5.11 11.49 5.13
N ILE A 9 6.14 11.04 5.83
CA ILE A 9 6.58 9.64 5.86
C ILE A 9 5.97 8.96 7.09
N ILE A 10 4.81 8.33 6.92
CA ILE A 10 4.02 7.78 8.04
C ILE A 10 4.16 6.25 8.23
N ASN A 11 4.96 5.57 7.41
CA ASN A 11 5.13 4.12 7.46
C ASN A 11 6.61 3.72 7.58
N SER A 12 6.87 2.57 8.20
CA SER A 12 8.19 1.94 8.25
C SER A 12 8.51 1.17 6.97
N THR A 13 9.79 1.08 6.60
CA THR A 13 10.28 0.23 5.49
C THR A 13 10.28 -1.27 5.84
N TYR A 14 10.24 -1.61 7.13
CA TYR A 14 10.35 -2.99 7.63
C TYR A 14 9.01 -3.59 8.06
N GLN A 15 7.97 -2.77 8.21
CA GLN A 15 6.65 -3.21 8.64
C GLN A 15 5.63 -2.97 7.53
N GLU A 16 4.51 -3.72 7.58
CA GLU A 16 3.43 -3.48 6.65
C GLU A 16 2.83 -2.07 6.86
N PRO A 17 2.57 -1.30 5.78
CA PRO A 17 1.93 0.01 5.88
C PRO A 17 0.54 -0.10 6.54
N LYS A 18 0.35 0.65 7.62
CA LYS A 18 -0.91 0.66 8.38
C LYS A 18 -1.78 1.86 8.06
N ASN A 19 -1.20 2.87 7.42
CA ASN A 19 -1.89 4.12 7.12
C ASN A 19 -1.46 4.66 5.76
N TYR A 20 -2.31 5.49 5.15
CA TYR A 20 -1.97 6.23 3.93
C TYR A 20 -2.67 7.59 3.87
N TRP A 21 -2.00 8.57 3.29
CA TRP A 21 -2.61 9.85 2.97
C TRP A 21 -3.54 9.70 1.75
N SER A 22 -4.78 10.15 1.89
CA SER A 22 -5.81 10.21 0.85
C SER A 22 -6.14 11.66 0.55
N TYR A 23 -6.14 12.04 -0.72
CA TYR A 23 -6.53 13.37 -1.14
C TYR A 23 -8.03 13.43 -1.40
N GLU A 24 -8.73 14.36 -0.74
CA GLU A 24 -10.14 14.63 -0.99
C GLU A 24 -10.30 15.88 -1.84
N ARG A 25 -10.81 15.71 -3.06
CA ARG A 25 -10.83 16.78 -4.07
C ARG A 25 -11.76 17.92 -3.71
N GLU A 26 -12.93 17.61 -3.15
CA GLU A 26 -13.97 18.60 -2.85
C GLU A 26 -13.50 19.61 -1.80
N SER A 27 -12.84 19.11 -0.75
CA SER A 27 -12.29 19.91 0.34
C SER A 27 -10.84 20.35 0.11
N ARG A 28 -10.17 19.84 -0.93
CA ARG A 28 -8.73 19.98 -1.19
C ARG A 28 -7.88 19.64 0.04
N SER A 29 -8.34 18.68 0.82
CA SER A 29 -7.73 18.26 2.07
C SER A 29 -7.04 16.91 1.93
N PHE A 30 -6.14 16.62 2.86
CA PHE A 30 -5.52 15.31 2.98
C PHE A 30 -6.00 14.67 4.28
N SER A 31 -6.51 13.44 4.18
CA SER A 31 -6.89 12.64 5.35
C SER A 31 -5.96 11.43 5.47
N CYS A 32 -5.50 11.15 6.69
CA CYS A 32 -4.77 9.92 6.97
C CYS A 32 -5.80 8.82 7.17
N LYS A 33 -5.84 7.85 6.25
CA LYS A 33 -6.75 6.70 6.32
C LYS A 33 -6.03 5.50 6.92
N ASP A 34 -6.77 4.71 7.68
CA ASP A 34 -6.31 3.42 8.19
C ASP A 34 -6.27 2.36 7.09
N GLY A 35 -5.39 1.38 7.30
CA GLY A 35 -5.12 0.29 6.38
C GLY A 35 -4.04 0.58 5.35
N ARG A 36 -3.78 -0.42 4.51
CA ARG A 36 -2.80 -0.33 3.43
C ARG A 36 -3.46 0.29 2.20
N ARG A 37 -2.78 1.26 1.56
CA ARG A 37 -3.26 1.88 0.32
C ARG A 37 -3.57 0.80 -0.74
N PRO A 38 -4.79 0.81 -1.33
CA PRO A 38 -5.13 -0.08 -2.43
C PRO A 38 -4.10 0.02 -3.56
N ALA A 39 -3.71 -1.12 -4.13
CA ALA A 39 -2.92 -1.13 -5.35
C ALA A 39 -3.75 -0.60 -6.52
N GLY A 40 -3.15 0.23 -7.37
CA GLY A 40 -3.83 0.81 -8.51
C GLY A 40 -2.94 1.79 -9.26
N TYR A 41 -3.49 2.38 -10.30
CA TYR A 41 -2.85 3.41 -11.12
C TYR A 41 -3.82 4.58 -11.31
N ILE A 42 -3.30 5.72 -11.76
CA ILE A 42 -4.10 6.92 -12.00
C ILE A 42 -4.12 7.18 -13.51
N ILE A 43 -5.32 7.37 -14.06
CA ILE A 43 -5.52 7.84 -15.44
C ILE A 43 -5.85 9.33 -15.35
N ALA A 44 -5.20 10.18 -16.13
CA ALA A 44 -5.59 11.59 -16.23
C ALA A 44 -7.05 11.71 -16.71
N SER A 45 -7.83 12.62 -16.13
CA SER A 45 -9.20 12.81 -16.60
C SER A 45 -9.19 13.47 -17.99
N GLU A 46 -10.25 13.29 -18.77
CA GLU A 46 -10.36 13.92 -20.11
C GLU A 46 -10.26 15.47 -20.05
N LYS A 47 -10.45 16.06 -18.86
CA LYS A 47 -10.30 17.49 -18.57
C LYS A 47 -8.87 17.91 -18.20
N SER A 48 -7.85 17.08 -18.49
CA SER A 48 -6.41 17.22 -18.20
C SER A 48 -5.71 18.51 -18.72
N LYS A 49 -6.44 19.58 -19.04
CA LYS A 49 -5.87 20.89 -19.38
C LYS A 49 -5.40 21.69 -18.16
N ALA A 50 -5.70 21.24 -16.93
CA ALA A 50 -5.29 21.90 -15.70
C ALA A 50 -4.25 21.05 -14.94
N PHE A 51 -3.24 21.73 -14.39
CA PHE A 51 -2.12 21.10 -13.65
C PHE A 51 -2.55 20.37 -12.38
N ASP A 52 -3.75 20.67 -11.85
CA ASP A 52 -4.30 20.17 -10.60
C ASP A 52 -5.28 19.00 -10.78
N ASP A 53 -5.27 18.32 -11.93
CA ASP A 53 -6.10 17.14 -12.14
C ASP A 53 -5.58 15.93 -11.34
N PRO A 54 -6.31 15.45 -10.31
CA PRO A 54 -5.89 14.27 -9.55
C PRO A 54 -6.03 12.97 -10.35
N GLY A 55 -6.71 13.01 -11.51
CA GLY A 55 -7.02 11.84 -12.31
C GLY A 55 -8.04 10.91 -11.66
N ILE A 56 -8.25 9.77 -12.30
CA ILE A 56 -9.15 8.70 -11.87
C ILE A 56 -8.27 7.55 -11.39
N PHE A 57 -8.39 7.21 -10.10
CA PHE A 57 -7.72 6.05 -9.55
C PHE A 57 -8.44 4.77 -9.97
N ILE A 58 -7.73 3.89 -10.66
CA ILE A 58 -8.18 2.56 -11.04
C ILE A 58 -7.48 1.53 -10.16
N GLU A 59 -8.26 0.85 -9.34
CA GLU A 59 -7.75 -0.21 -8.47
C GLU A 59 -7.30 -1.42 -9.29
N LEU A 60 -6.33 -2.16 -8.76
CA LEU A 60 -5.89 -3.47 -9.22
C LEU A 60 -6.27 -4.55 -8.19
N PRO A 61 -7.51 -5.08 -8.21
CA PRO A 61 -7.99 -6.01 -7.20
C PRO A 61 -7.15 -7.27 -7.07
N LEU A 62 -6.59 -7.76 -8.19
CA LEU A 62 -5.72 -8.94 -8.20
C LEU A 62 -4.47 -8.74 -7.34
N VAL A 63 -3.86 -7.55 -7.39
CA VAL A 63 -2.68 -7.23 -6.59
C VAL A 63 -3.02 -7.22 -5.11
N ASN A 64 -4.16 -6.63 -4.74
CA ASN A 64 -4.65 -6.64 -3.36
C ASN A 64 -4.88 -8.07 -2.86
N LYS A 65 -5.43 -8.96 -3.71
CA LYS A 65 -5.59 -10.39 -3.40
C LYS A 65 -4.25 -11.13 -3.22
N ILE A 66 -3.25 -10.83 -4.05
CA ILE A 66 -1.92 -11.45 -3.95
C ILE A 66 -1.25 -11.06 -2.64
N ARG A 67 -1.34 -9.80 -2.20
CA ARG A 67 -0.76 -9.34 -0.93
C ARG A 67 -1.23 -10.19 0.26
N SER A 68 -2.53 -10.45 0.37
CA SER A 68 -3.06 -11.31 1.43
C SER A 68 -2.52 -12.74 1.37
N ARG A 69 -2.31 -13.29 0.17
CA ARG A 69 -1.72 -14.63 0.00
C ARG A 69 -0.24 -14.66 0.42
N VAL A 70 0.52 -13.64 0.05
CA VAL A 70 1.93 -13.50 0.45
C VAL A 70 2.04 -13.39 1.96
N ASN A 71 1.18 -12.59 2.61
CA ASN A 71 1.13 -12.48 4.07
C ASN A 71 0.76 -13.79 4.77
N ALA A 72 -0.02 -14.66 4.12
CA ALA A 72 -0.38 -15.98 4.65
C ALA A 72 0.70 -17.05 4.40
N TRP A 73 1.62 -16.83 3.44
CA TRP A 73 2.68 -17.79 3.08
C TRP A 73 3.61 -18.18 4.25
N PRO A 74 4.03 -17.28 5.17
CA PRO A 74 4.91 -17.66 6.28
C PRO A 74 4.38 -18.84 7.12
N GLN A 75 3.06 -18.98 7.26
CA GLN A 75 2.42 -20.04 8.05
C GLN A 75 2.55 -21.44 7.43
N GLY A 76 2.96 -21.54 6.16
CA GLY A 76 3.10 -22.81 5.44
C GLY A 76 4.54 -23.27 5.18
N ARG A 77 5.56 -22.52 5.62
CA ARG A 77 6.97 -22.86 5.35
C ARG A 77 7.73 -23.52 6.50
N VAL A 78 7.19 -23.57 7.72
CA VAL A 78 7.85 -24.27 8.84
C VAL A 78 7.67 -25.80 8.76
N SER A 79 6.97 -26.33 7.75
CA SER A 79 6.80 -27.77 7.53
C SER A 79 7.57 -28.32 6.31
N GLY A 80 8.61 -27.61 5.86
CA GLY A 80 9.47 -28.03 4.75
C GLY A 80 10.93 -27.95 5.12
N GLY A 81 11.38 -28.89 5.97
CA GLY A 81 12.76 -29.32 6.18
C GLY A 81 13.81 -28.22 6.33
N LEU A 82 14.26 -27.99 7.56
CA LEU A 82 15.68 -27.69 7.77
C LEU A 82 16.44 -28.79 7.01
N LEU A 83 17.13 -28.45 5.92
CA LEU A 83 18.19 -29.31 5.41
C LEU A 83 19.26 -29.27 6.51
N GLU A 84 19.18 -30.21 7.45
CA GLU A 84 20.34 -30.54 8.27
C GLU A 84 21.43 -30.94 7.29
N LEU A 85 22.40 -30.06 7.12
CA LEU A 85 23.63 -30.39 6.43
C LEU A 85 24.23 -31.58 7.18
N PRO A 86 24.58 -32.68 6.50
CA PRO A 86 25.24 -33.79 7.18
C PRO A 86 26.51 -33.24 7.81
N ASN A 87 26.59 -33.32 9.14
CA ASN A 87 27.85 -33.13 9.85
C ASN A 87 28.82 -34.17 9.29
N GLY A 88 29.89 -33.70 8.65
CA GLY A 88 30.94 -34.56 8.16
C GLY A 88 31.77 -35.09 9.32
N ASP A 89 31.67 -36.40 9.54
CA ASP A 89 32.71 -37.23 10.16
C ASP A 89 33.33 -38.12 9.08
#